data_AF-A0A7K9KDI7-F1
#
_entry.id   AF-A0A7K9KDI7-F1
#
_cell.length_a   1.000
_cell.length_b   1.000
_cell.length_c   1.000
_cell.angle_alpha   90.00
_cell.angle_beta   90.00
_cell.angle_gamma   90.00
#
_symmetry.space_group_name_H-M   'P 1'
#
loop_
_entity.id
_entity.type
_entity.pdbx_description
1 polymer ?
#
loop_
_entity_poly.entity_id
_entity_poly.type
_entity_poly.pdbx_seq_one_letter_code
_entity_poly.pdbx_strand_id
1 'polypeptide(L)'
;ALSALSSSRAEQQKLIVDRHNALRRGVKPTASNMMKMEWCPQAAENAQNWANQCTLRHSPPNLRRTNVLCGENLFMSSAPFSWSDVLQAWYNEEKNFEYGTGAKSKGAMFGHYTQLIWYNSYKVGCGVSYCPTSSYKYFYVCQYCPAYVLPSHQGNNPMQIATPYRSGPKCAACNGHCDKGLCTNPCKYQDHLGNCKNLQMLFGCSHPLVKKNCPATCKCTTQII
;
A
#
# COMPACT_ATOMS: atom_id res chain seq x y z
N ALA A 1 27.69 -3.79 2.69
CA ALA A 1 26.65 -2.94 2.07
C ALA A 1 25.25 -3.51 2.28
N LEU A 2 24.94 -4.72 1.79
CA LEU A 2 23.60 -5.33 1.97
C LEU A 2 23.16 -5.48 3.44
N SER A 3 24.07 -5.85 4.34
CA SER A 3 23.80 -5.95 5.79
C SER A 3 23.35 -4.62 6.43
N ALA A 4 23.73 -3.47 5.87
CA ALA A 4 23.26 -2.17 6.30
C ALA A 4 21.82 -1.88 5.86
N LEU A 5 21.39 -2.50 4.77
CA LEU A 5 20.06 -2.34 4.15
C LEU A 5 19.05 -3.39 4.61
N SER A 6 19.50 -4.42 5.35
CA SER A 6 18.62 -5.51 5.80
C SER A 6 17.41 -4.97 6.55
N SER A 7 16.22 -5.33 6.07
CA SER A 7 14.94 -4.99 6.70
C SER A 7 14.65 -5.80 7.96
N SER A 8 15.50 -6.77 8.33
CA SER A 8 15.47 -7.39 9.66
C SER A 8 15.92 -6.44 10.78
N ARG A 9 16.63 -5.36 10.44
CA ARG A 9 17.15 -4.38 11.38
C ARG A 9 16.07 -3.36 11.77
N ALA A 10 15.86 -3.17 13.07
CA ALA A 10 14.77 -2.33 13.61
C ALA A 10 14.84 -0.87 13.11
N GLU A 11 16.03 -0.33 12.94
CA GLU A 11 16.27 1.01 12.40
C GLU A 11 15.85 1.13 10.92
N GLN A 12 16.01 0.07 10.12
CA GLN A 12 15.54 0.08 8.73
C GLN A 12 14.02 -0.04 8.68
N GLN A 13 13.42 -0.90 9.52
CA GLN A 13 11.97 -0.99 9.66
C GLN A 13 11.36 0.37 10.04
N LYS A 14 11.96 1.02 11.05
CA LYS A 14 11.55 2.35 11.52
C LYS A 14 11.71 3.40 10.42
N LEU A 15 12.87 3.45 9.75
CA LEU A 15 13.11 4.39 8.65
C LEU A 15 12.09 4.23 7.53
N ILE A 16 11.82 2.98 7.11
CA ILE A 16 10.84 2.69 6.06
C ILE A 16 9.47 3.22 6.48
N VAL A 17 8.97 2.83 7.67
CA VAL A 17 7.65 3.24 8.15
C VAL A 17 7.54 4.75 8.33
N ASP A 18 8.54 5.39 8.92
CA ASP A 18 8.55 6.83 9.15
C ASP A 18 8.57 7.60 7.84
N ARG A 19 9.35 7.15 6.85
CA ARG A 19 9.41 7.78 5.53
C ARG A 19 8.07 7.67 4.81
N HIS A 20 7.44 6.50 4.81
CA HIS A 20 6.08 6.34 4.27
C HIS A 20 5.09 7.30 4.93
N ASN A 21 5.08 7.34 6.27
CA ASN A 21 4.16 8.20 7.02
C ASN A 21 4.44 9.70 6.79
N ALA A 22 5.69 10.10 6.60
CA ALA A 22 6.04 11.47 6.23
C ALA A 22 5.47 11.86 4.85
N LEU A 23 5.66 11.00 3.85
CA LEU A 23 5.12 11.20 2.49
C LEU A 23 3.58 11.24 2.51
N ARG A 24 2.93 10.32 3.23
CA ARG A 24 1.47 10.26 3.41
C ARG A 24 0.88 11.51 4.06
N ARG A 25 1.60 12.16 4.99
CA ARG A 25 1.20 13.45 5.59
C ARG A 25 1.35 14.64 4.64
N GLY A 26 2.23 14.51 3.65
CA GLY A 26 2.63 15.56 2.72
C GLY A 26 1.78 15.65 1.45
N VAL A 27 0.85 14.71 1.23
CA VAL A 27 0.08 14.64 -0.02
C VAL A 27 -0.69 15.93 -0.34
N LYS A 28 -0.78 16.21 -1.64
CA LYS A 28 -1.58 17.29 -2.22
C LYS A 28 -2.49 16.72 -3.32
N PRO A 29 -3.81 17.00 -3.28
CA PRO A 29 -4.56 17.67 -2.20
C PRO A 29 -4.47 16.92 -0.85
N THR A 30 -4.87 17.55 0.26
CA THR A 30 -4.81 16.89 1.57
C THR A 30 -5.80 15.73 1.66
N ALA A 31 -5.45 14.70 2.44
CA ALA A 31 -6.27 13.51 2.60
C ALA A 31 -7.04 13.50 3.93
N SER A 32 -8.34 13.21 3.88
CA SER A 32 -9.21 13.12 5.05
C SER A 32 -9.18 11.75 5.75
N ASN A 33 -8.78 10.69 5.04
CA ASN A 33 -8.88 9.29 5.47
C ASN A 33 -7.56 8.52 5.36
N MET A 34 -6.42 9.21 5.26
CA MET A 34 -5.12 8.56 5.06
C MET A 34 -4.69 7.79 6.32
N MET A 35 -4.59 6.47 6.24
CA MET A 35 -4.15 5.66 7.38
C MET A 35 -2.67 5.84 7.72
N LYS A 36 -2.33 5.76 9.00
CA LYS A 36 -0.94 5.59 9.45
C LYS A 36 -0.46 4.18 9.10
N MET A 37 0.71 4.10 8.48
CA MET A 37 1.38 2.83 8.20
C MET A 37 2.15 2.32 9.42
N GLU A 38 2.18 1.00 9.57
CA GLU A 38 2.93 0.25 10.56
C GLU A 38 3.71 -0.90 9.91
N TRP A 39 4.78 -1.35 10.57
CA TRP A 39 5.56 -2.48 10.09
C TRP A 39 4.78 -3.79 10.24
N CYS A 40 4.82 -4.63 9.22
CA CYS A 40 4.19 -5.95 9.23
C CYS A 40 5.23 -7.05 9.03
N PRO A 41 5.56 -7.82 10.09
CA PRO A 41 6.56 -8.89 10.02
C PRO A 41 6.24 -9.95 8.95
N GLN A 42 4.98 -10.38 8.85
CA GLN A 42 4.57 -11.37 7.84
C GLN A 42 4.75 -10.85 6.40
N ALA A 43 4.43 -9.57 6.14
CA ALA A 43 4.66 -8.98 4.83
C ALA A 43 6.16 -8.82 4.52
N ALA A 44 6.98 -8.55 5.54
CA ALA A 44 8.43 -8.44 5.39
C ALA A 44 9.07 -9.79 5.09
N GLU A 45 8.61 -10.86 5.74
CA GLU A 45 9.03 -12.23 5.45
C GLU A 45 8.69 -12.62 4.01
N ASN A 46 7.45 -12.39 3.57
CA ASN A 46 7.03 -12.63 2.18
C ASN A 46 7.88 -11.81 1.18
N ALA A 47 8.09 -10.53 1.44
CA ALA A 47 8.87 -9.64 0.59
C ALA A 47 10.35 -10.09 0.50
N GLN A 48 10.95 -10.50 1.62
CA GLN A 48 12.33 -11.00 1.64
C GLN A 48 12.45 -12.34 0.92
N ASN A 49 11.51 -13.26 1.15
CA ASN A 49 11.46 -14.54 0.45
C ASN A 49 11.39 -14.35 -1.07
N TRP A 50 10.62 -13.37 -1.53
CA TRP A 50 10.56 -13.02 -2.95
C TRP A 50 11.83 -12.33 -3.45
N ALA A 51 12.39 -11.37 -2.69
CA ALA A 51 13.63 -10.70 -3.05
C ALA A 51 14.77 -11.71 -3.26
N ASN A 52 14.84 -12.74 -2.41
CA ASN A 52 15.83 -13.81 -2.48
C ASN A 52 15.74 -14.64 -3.77
N GLN A 53 14.59 -14.67 -4.45
CA GLN A 53 14.44 -15.38 -5.72
C GLN A 53 15.16 -14.69 -6.87
N CYS A 54 15.54 -13.41 -6.71
CA CYS A 54 16.29 -12.64 -7.71
C CYS A 54 15.67 -12.63 -9.12
N THR A 55 14.35 -12.81 -9.22
CA THR A 55 13.61 -12.87 -10.49
C THR A 55 13.52 -11.53 -11.20
N LEU A 56 13.70 -10.43 -10.45
CA LEU A 56 13.50 -9.06 -10.92
C LEU A 56 12.10 -8.85 -11.54
N ARG A 57 11.09 -9.49 -10.95
CA ARG A 57 9.69 -9.42 -11.39
C ARG A 57 8.76 -9.34 -10.19
N HIS A 58 7.51 -8.98 -10.45
CA HIS A 58 6.44 -9.01 -9.48
C HIS A 58 6.15 -10.45 -9.01
N SER A 59 6.02 -10.66 -7.69
CA SER A 59 5.61 -11.94 -7.12
C SER A 59 4.19 -12.35 -7.52
N PRO A 60 3.87 -13.64 -7.57
CA PRO A 60 2.51 -14.08 -7.80
C PRO A 60 1.62 -13.76 -6.57
N PRO A 61 0.29 -13.55 -6.76
CA PRO A 61 -0.58 -13.01 -5.70
C PRO A 61 -0.67 -13.88 -4.44
N ASN A 62 -0.57 -15.20 -4.59
CA ASN A 62 -0.55 -16.15 -3.48
C ASN A 62 0.66 -15.99 -2.56
N LEU A 63 1.76 -15.40 -3.05
CA LEU A 63 2.96 -15.07 -2.26
C LEU A 63 2.92 -13.64 -1.69
N ARG A 64 1.82 -12.92 -1.89
CA ARG A 64 1.55 -11.59 -1.31
C ARG A 64 0.36 -11.64 -0.37
N ARG A 65 0.34 -12.62 0.52
CA ARG A 65 -0.79 -12.82 1.44
C ARG A 65 -0.31 -12.91 2.86
N THR A 66 -0.93 -12.11 3.71
CA THR A 66 -0.90 -12.27 5.16
C THR A 66 -2.25 -12.88 5.57
N ASN A 67 -2.98 -12.28 6.52
CA ASN A 67 -4.41 -12.52 6.67
C ASN A 67 -5.25 -11.88 5.55
N VAL A 68 -4.68 -10.91 4.83
CA VAL A 68 -5.28 -10.22 3.67
C VAL A 68 -4.36 -10.27 2.46
N LEU A 69 -4.90 -9.97 1.28
CA LEU A 69 -4.09 -9.75 0.07
C LEU A 69 -3.28 -8.45 0.22
N CYS A 70 -2.06 -8.45 -0.28
CA CYS A 70 -1.15 -7.32 -0.25
C CYS A 70 -0.69 -6.92 -1.66
N GLY A 71 -0.40 -5.64 -1.85
CA GLY A 71 0.22 -5.05 -3.03
C GLY A 71 1.73 -5.18 -2.98
N GLU A 72 2.43 -4.70 -3.99
CA GLU A 72 3.90 -4.77 -4.05
C GLU A 72 4.49 -3.63 -4.88
N ASN A 73 5.54 -3.00 -4.37
CA ASN A 73 6.44 -2.14 -5.14
C ASN A 73 7.81 -2.82 -5.23
N LEU A 74 8.46 -2.62 -6.39
CA LEU A 74 9.79 -3.16 -6.67
C LEU A 74 10.76 -2.06 -7.02
N PHE A 75 12.02 -2.23 -6.65
CA PHE A 75 13.12 -1.40 -7.11
C PHE A 75 14.33 -2.26 -7.43
N MET A 76 15.06 -1.90 -8.47
CA MET A 76 16.20 -2.67 -8.97
C MET A 76 17.34 -1.72 -9.28
N SER A 77 18.55 -2.09 -8.89
CA SER A 77 19.73 -1.26 -9.12
C SER A 77 21.00 -2.08 -9.24
N SER A 78 22.00 -1.54 -9.94
CA SER A 78 23.34 -2.16 -10.04
C SER A 78 24.20 -1.89 -8.80
N ALA A 79 23.84 -0.87 -8.01
CA ALA A 79 24.53 -0.45 -6.79
C ALA A 79 23.54 -0.44 -5.59
N PRO A 80 24.03 -0.53 -4.34
CA PRO A 80 23.16 -0.43 -3.17
C PRO A 80 22.62 1.00 -3.02
N PHE A 81 21.34 1.13 -2.68
CA PHE A 81 20.66 2.39 -2.37
C PHE A 81 20.05 2.31 -0.98
N SER A 82 20.00 3.45 -0.27
CA SER A 82 19.31 3.50 1.00
C SER A 82 17.80 3.29 0.78
N TRP A 83 17.10 2.77 1.80
CA TRP A 83 15.63 2.69 1.74
C TRP A 83 14.99 4.08 1.55
N SER A 84 15.61 5.15 2.05
CA SER A 84 15.11 6.51 1.83
C SER A 84 15.13 6.89 0.34
N ASP A 85 16.21 6.55 -0.36
CA ASP A 85 16.34 6.83 -1.80
C ASP A 85 15.39 5.98 -2.63
N VAL A 86 15.23 4.70 -2.29
CA VAL A 86 14.26 3.80 -2.94
C VAL A 86 12.83 4.33 -2.80
N LEU A 87 12.44 4.73 -1.59
CA LEU A 87 11.11 5.29 -1.33
C LEU A 87 10.92 6.63 -2.04
N GLN A 88 11.97 7.46 -2.11
CA GLN A 88 11.91 8.70 -2.88
C GLN A 88 11.77 8.45 -4.38
N ALA A 89 12.46 7.44 -4.94
CA ALA A 89 12.36 7.09 -6.35
C ALA A 89 10.93 6.67 -6.73
N TRP A 90 10.28 5.84 -5.91
CA TRP A 90 8.86 5.51 -6.07
C TRP A 90 7.95 6.73 -5.92
N TYR A 91 8.23 7.61 -4.96
CA TYR A 91 7.44 8.82 -4.74
C TYR A 91 7.54 9.82 -5.88
N ASN A 92 8.71 9.94 -6.52
CA ASN A 92 8.97 10.85 -7.64
C ASN A 92 8.08 10.59 -8.88
N GLU A 93 7.36 9.46 -8.94
CA GLU A 93 6.32 9.28 -9.94
C GLU A 93 5.13 10.25 -9.75
N GLU A 94 5.04 10.99 -8.65
CA GLU A 94 4.05 12.07 -8.46
C GLU A 94 4.04 13.07 -9.63
N LYS A 95 5.21 13.29 -10.26
CA LYS A 95 5.34 14.19 -11.41
C LYS A 95 4.50 13.75 -12.60
N ASN A 96 4.20 12.44 -12.70
CA ASN A 96 3.41 11.81 -13.74
C ASN A 96 1.91 11.69 -13.39
N PHE A 97 1.53 12.08 -12.17
CA PHE A 97 0.20 11.87 -11.63
C PHE A 97 -0.54 13.19 -11.39
N GLU A 98 -1.83 13.19 -11.68
CA GLU A 98 -2.77 14.25 -11.33
C GLU A 98 -3.95 13.64 -10.57
N TYR A 99 -4.22 14.17 -9.37
CA TYR A 99 -5.33 13.68 -8.54
C TYR A 99 -6.67 13.92 -9.26
N GLY A 100 -7.53 12.90 -9.29
CA GLY A 100 -8.81 12.91 -9.99
C GLY A 100 -8.72 12.42 -11.44
N THR A 101 -7.58 12.62 -12.10
CA THR A 101 -7.38 12.25 -13.51
C THR A 101 -6.55 10.97 -13.69
N GLY A 102 -5.53 10.77 -12.84
CA GLY A 102 -4.58 9.66 -12.96
C GLY A 102 -3.32 10.10 -13.71
N ALA A 103 -3.01 9.44 -14.84
CA ALA A 103 -1.79 9.73 -15.60
C ALA A 103 -1.85 11.08 -16.31
N LYS A 104 -0.82 11.92 -16.17
CA LYS A 104 -0.71 13.20 -16.91
C LYS A 104 -0.40 13.04 -18.39
N SER A 105 0.19 11.91 -18.78
CA SER A 105 0.48 11.60 -20.17
C SER A 105 0.31 10.11 -20.43
N LYS A 106 0.06 9.76 -21.70
CA LYS A 106 -0.16 8.38 -22.11
C LYS A 106 1.08 7.53 -21.79
N GLY A 107 0.87 6.45 -21.04
CA GLY A 107 1.94 5.52 -20.66
C GLY A 107 2.79 5.96 -19.46
N ALA A 108 2.48 7.10 -18.83
CA ALA A 108 3.20 7.54 -17.64
C ALA A 108 2.96 6.57 -16.47
N MET A 109 4.04 6.18 -15.79
CA MET A 109 3.98 5.29 -14.62
C MET A 109 3.79 6.10 -13.34
N PHE A 110 2.83 5.70 -12.52
CA PHE A 110 2.49 6.30 -11.21
C PHE A 110 2.00 5.24 -10.19
N GLY A 111 2.18 3.97 -10.51
CA GLY A 111 1.72 2.84 -9.69
C GLY A 111 2.46 2.78 -8.35
N HIS A 112 3.77 3.01 -8.34
CA HIS A 112 4.55 2.99 -7.11
C HIS A 112 4.17 4.16 -6.22
N TYR A 113 4.05 5.37 -6.79
CA TYR A 113 3.60 6.55 -6.05
C TYR A 113 2.22 6.32 -5.42
N THR A 114 1.22 5.91 -6.20
CA THR A 114 -0.13 5.70 -5.68
C THR A 114 -0.19 4.63 -4.59
N GLN A 115 0.66 3.60 -4.63
CA GLN A 115 0.73 2.59 -3.57
C GLN A 115 1.31 3.16 -2.26
N LEU A 116 2.32 4.03 -2.32
CA LEU A 116 2.86 4.71 -1.13
C LEU A 116 1.78 5.52 -0.39
N ILE A 117 0.91 6.17 -1.17
CA ILE A 117 -0.15 7.07 -0.67
C ILE A 117 -1.55 6.44 -0.71
N TRP A 118 -1.65 5.11 -0.82
CA TRP A 118 -2.94 4.44 -0.82
C TRP A 118 -3.58 4.51 0.55
N TYR A 119 -4.75 5.12 0.68
CA TYR A 119 -5.32 5.47 2.00
C TYR A 119 -5.47 4.26 2.92
N ASN A 120 -5.85 3.11 2.37
CA ASN A 120 -6.19 1.91 3.14
C ASN A 120 -4.99 0.98 3.38
N SER A 121 -3.87 1.15 2.68
CA SER A 121 -2.69 0.31 2.95
C SER A 121 -1.98 0.84 4.20
N TYR A 122 -2.26 0.23 5.35
CA TYR A 122 -1.76 0.66 6.66
C TYR A 122 -0.69 -0.28 7.23
N LYS A 123 -0.33 -1.35 6.51
CA LYS A 123 0.76 -2.26 6.86
C LYS A 123 1.76 -2.33 5.72
N VAL A 124 3.05 -2.30 6.04
CA VAL A 124 4.12 -2.47 5.08
C VAL A 124 5.19 -3.41 5.62
N GLY A 125 5.73 -4.26 4.76
CA GLY A 125 6.90 -5.07 5.06
C GLY A 125 7.77 -5.18 3.81
N CYS A 126 9.08 -5.10 4.00
CA CYS A 126 10.02 -5.02 2.88
C CYS A 126 11.16 -6.02 3.02
N GLY A 127 11.82 -6.33 1.92
CA GLY A 127 13.00 -7.17 1.81
C GLY A 127 13.94 -6.67 0.73
N VAL A 128 15.23 -6.97 0.87
CA VAL A 128 16.26 -6.64 -0.12
C VAL A 128 17.22 -7.82 -0.29
N SER A 129 17.59 -8.12 -1.53
CA SER A 129 18.56 -9.18 -1.84
C SER A 129 19.65 -8.67 -2.78
N TYR A 130 20.84 -9.26 -2.65
CA TYR A 130 21.91 -9.13 -3.63
C TYR A 130 21.85 -10.29 -4.62
N CYS A 131 21.73 -9.97 -5.89
CA CYS A 131 21.50 -10.89 -7.01
C CYS A 131 22.70 -10.91 -7.96
N PRO A 132 23.75 -11.69 -7.66
CA PRO A 132 25.03 -11.61 -8.38
C PRO A 132 24.94 -11.98 -9.86
N THR A 133 24.02 -12.87 -10.22
CA THR A 133 23.84 -13.36 -11.59
C THR A 133 22.85 -12.52 -12.41
N SER A 134 22.08 -11.64 -11.78
CA SER A 134 21.08 -10.81 -12.45
C SER A 134 21.71 -9.55 -13.06
N SER A 135 21.02 -8.92 -14.02
CA SER A 135 21.44 -7.66 -14.64
C SER A 135 21.52 -6.51 -13.63
N TYR A 136 20.52 -6.42 -12.76
CA TYR A 136 20.56 -5.58 -11.56
C TYR A 136 20.98 -6.40 -10.35
N LYS A 137 21.98 -5.89 -9.63
CA LYS A 137 22.61 -6.61 -8.52
C LYS A 137 21.87 -6.48 -7.20
N TYR A 138 20.95 -5.53 -7.06
CA TYR A 138 20.15 -5.34 -5.86
C TYR A 138 18.67 -5.32 -6.22
N PHE A 139 17.89 -6.13 -5.51
CA PHE A 139 16.45 -6.26 -5.71
C PHE A 139 15.71 -5.94 -4.40
N TYR A 140 14.91 -4.88 -4.42
CA TYR A 140 14.13 -4.40 -3.28
C TYR A 140 12.66 -4.68 -3.54
N VAL A 141 11.99 -5.18 -2.51
CA VAL A 141 10.58 -5.56 -2.53
C VAL A 141 9.92 -4.95 -1.31
N CYS A 142 8.83 -4.21 -1.46
CA CYS A 142 7.95 -3.83 -0.36
C CYS A 142 6.54 -4.31 -0.66
N GLN A 143 5.93 -5.02 0.28
CA GLN A 143 4.54 -5.46 0.21
C GLN A 143 3.64 -4.63 1.14
N TYR A 144 2.44 -4.29 0.66
CA TYR A 144 1.53 -3.33 1.28
C TYR A 144 0.17 -3.94 1.56
N CYS A 145 -0.29 -3.92 2.80
CA CYS A 145 -1.53 -4.60 3.19
C CYS A 145 -2.51 -3.61 3.86
N PRO A 146 -3.83 -3.75 3.63
CA PRO A 146 -4.45 -4.51 2.55
C PRO A 146 -4.20 -3.90 1.16
N ALA A 147 -4.30 -4.75 0.13
CA ALA A 147 -4.55 -4.38 -1.25
C ALA A 147 -6.01 -4.59 -1.63
N TYR A 148 -6.42 -4.01 -2.75
CA TYR A 148 -7.72 -4.26 -3.35
C TYR A 148 -7.78 -5.68 -3.91
N VAL A 149 -8.93 -6.34 -3.75
CA VAL A 149 -9.13 -7.74 -4.14
C VAL A 149 -10.01 -7.80 -5.38
N LEU A 150 -9.43 -8.15 -6.53
CA LEU A 150 -10.15 -8.65 -7.70
C LEU A 150 -9.44 -9.89 -8.26
N PRO A 151 -10.16 -10.85 -8.87
CA PRO A 151 -9.58 -12.09 -9.38
C PRO A 151 -8.38 -11.90 -10.33
N SER A 152 -8.36 -10.80 -11.10
CA SER A 152 -7.33 -10.51 -12.10
C SER A 152 -6.45 -9.30 -11.78
N HIS A 153 -6.63 -8.65 -10.63
CA HIS A 153 -5.89 -7.42 -10.30
C HIS A 153 -5.31 -7.46 -8.89
N GLN A 154 -4.09 -6.93 -8.73
CA GLN A 154 -3.40 -6.87 -7.44
C GLN A 154 -2.87 -5.46 -7.19
N GLY A 155 -2.93 -5.03 -5.92
CA GLY A 155 -2.51 -3.70 -5.49
C GLY A 155 -3.68 -2.72 -5.44
N ASN A 156 -3.48 -1.51 -5.93
CA ASN A 156 -4.47 -0.42 -5.88
C ASN A 156 -5.69 -0.72 -6.76
N ASN A 157 -6.89 -0.31 -6.35
CA ASN A 157 -8.10 -0.49 -7.15
C ASN A 157 -8.02 0.31 -8.46
N PRO A 158 -8.07 -0.30 -9.66
CA PRO A 158 -7.96 0.40 -10.95
C PRO A 158 -9.04 1.48 -11.13
N MET A 159 -10.25 1.23 -10.63
CA MET A 159 -11.37 2.18 -10.73
C MET A 159 -11.22 3.38 -9.79
N GLN A 160 -10.30 3.31 -8.82
CA GLN A 160 -10.04 4.38 -7.85
C GLN A 160 -8.59 4.86 -7.89
N ILE A 161 -7.79 4.41 -8.85
CA ILE A 161 -6.34 4.69 -8.84
C ILE A 161 -6.04 6.18 -9.04
N ALA A 162 -6.93 6.91 -9.70
CA ALA A 162 -6.89 8.37 -9.84
C ALA A 162 -7.24 9.12 -8.53
N THR A 163 -7.86 8.45 -7.56
CA THR A 163 -8.26 9.00 -6.25
C THR A 163 -7.77 8.07 -5.12
N PRO A 164 -6.44 7.96 -4.93
CA PRO A 164 -5.83 6.99 -4.00
C PRO A 164 -6.17 7.23 -2.52
N TYR A 165 -6.78 8.37 -2.22
CA TYR A 165 -7.34 8.75 -0.93
C TYR A 165 -8.53 9.68 -1.14
N ARG A 166 -9.30 9.97 -0.09
CA ARG A 166 -10.38 10.96 -0.13
C ARG A 166 -9.81 12.34 0.17
N SER A 167 -9.79 13.21 -0.83
CA SER A 167 -9.44 14.63 -0.65
C SER A 167 -10.32 15.30 0.42
N GLY A 168 -9.71 16.09 1.29
CA GLY A 168 -10.38 16.84 2.35
C GLY A 168 -9.44 17.24 3.49
N PRO A 169 -9.94 17.93 4.53
CA PRO A 169 -9.15 18.30 5.69
C PRO A 169 -8.56 17.06 6.36
N LYS A 170 -7.30 17.16 6.83
CA LYS A 170 -6.58 16.05 7.46
C LYS A 170 -7.40 15.43 8.58
N CYS A 171 -7.52 14.11 8.59
CA CYS A 171 -8.27 13.32 9.57
C CYS A 171 -9.78 13.58 9.67
N ALA A 172 -10.40 14.33 8.76
CA ALA A 172 -11.85 14.60 8.83
C ALA A 172 -12.73 13.34 8.76
N ALA A 173 -12.20 12.21 8.29
CA ALA A 173 -12.90 10.93 8.25
C ALA A 173 -12.64 10.03 9.49
N CYS A 174 -11.82 10.46 10.45
CA CYS A 174 -11.39 9.65 11.59
C CYS A 174 -11.32 10.47 12.89
N ASN A 175 -12.46 11.07 13.26
CA ASN A 175 -12.60 11.87 14.47
C ASN A 175 -12.19 11.06 15.71
N GLY A 176 -11.33 11.63 16.56
CA GLY A 176 -10.78 10.96 17.75
C GLY A 176 -9.67 9.95 17.47
N HIS A 177 -9.31 9.72 16.20
CA HIS A 177 -8.31 8.73 15.78
C HIS A 177 -7.30 9.31 14.79
N CYS A 178 -6.67 10.44 15.17
CA CYS A 178 -5.73 11.17 14.33
C CYS A 178 -4.35 11.29 14.99
N ASP A 179 -3.31 10.82 14.31
CA ASP A 179 -1.91 11.05 14.65
C ASP A 179 -1.24 11.94 13.60
N LYS A 180 -1.14 13.23 13.90
CA LYS A 180 -0.44 14.24 13.07
C LYS A 180 -0.89 14.19 11.61
N GLY A 181 -2.20 14.10 11.38
CA GLY A 181 -2.81 14.09 10.04
C GLY A 181 -2.97 12.71 9.39
N LEU A 182 -2.72 11.62 10.12
CA LEU A 182 -2.97 10.24 9.68
C LEU A 182 -3.98 9.56 10.60
N CYS A 183 -4.92 8.82 10.01
CA CYS A 183 -5.92 8.05 10.73
C CYS A 183 -5.30 6.80 11.40
N THR A 184 -5.79 6.42 12.58
CA THR A 184 -5.25 5.29 13.38
C THR A 184 -6.30 4.23 13.72
N ASN A 185 -7.45 4.24 13.05
CA ASN A 185 -8.59 3.36 13.27
C ASN A 185 -8.90 2.50 12.03
N PRO A 186 -8.03 1.53 11.66
CA PRO A 186 -8.27 0.66 10.51
C PRO A 186 -9.48 -0.25 10.76
N CYS A 187 -10.27 -0.51 9.72
CA CYS A 187 -11.25 -1.58 9.77
C CYS A 187 -10.54 -2.95 9.77
N LYS A 188 -10.97 -3.85 10.67
CA LYS A 188 -10.43 -5.22 10.76
C LYS A 188 -11.02 -6.18 9.73
N TYR A 189 -12.13 -5.79 9.12
CA TYR A 189 -12.80 -6.54 8.06
C TYR A 189 -12.43 -5.98 6.70
N GLN A 190 -12.57 -6.78 5.65
CA GLN A 190 -12.33 -6.36 4.28
C GLN A 190 -13.55 -6.70 3.44
N ASP A 191 -14.02 -5.73 2.66
CA ASP A 191 -15.03 -5.99 1.66
C ASP A 191 -14.42 -6.77 0.48
N HIS A 192 -15.17 -7.75 -0.02
CA HIS A 192 -14.78 -8.59 -1.14
C HIS A 192 -15.32 -8.05 -2.48
N LEU A 193 -16.17 -7.02 -2.44
CA LEU A 193 -16.73 -6.36 -3.62
C LEU A 193 -16.50 -4.85 -3.56
N GLY A 194 -16.17 -4.24 -4.70
CA GLY A 194 -15.94 -2.80 -4.80
C GLY A 194 -17.18 -1.93 -4.63
N ASN A 195 -18.38 -2.49 -4.77
CA ASN A 195 -19.67 -1.79 -4.70
C ASN A 195 -20.45 -2.05 -3.40
N CYS A 196 -19.78 -2.48 -2.33
CA CYS A 196 -20.43 -2.87 -1.08
C CYS A 196 -21.33 -1.79 -0.44
N LYS A 197 -20.97 -0.50 -0.56
CA LYS A 197 -21.83 0.61 -0.14
C LYS A 197 -23.18 0.62 -0.87
N ASN A 198 -23.18 0.42 -2.18
CA ASN A 198 -24.41 0.38 -2.98
C ASN A 198 -25.25 -0.86 -2.61
N LEU A 199 -24.60 -2.01 -2.43
CA LEU A 199 -25.28 -3.24 -2.03
C LEU A 199 -25.91 -3.12 -0.63
N GLN A 200 -25.22 -2.50 0.33
CA GLN A 200 -25.75 -2.23 1.66
C GLN A 200 -26.97 -1.30 1.59
N MET A 201 -26.93 -0.24 0.79
CA MET A 201 -28.07 0.68 0.64
C MET A 201 -29.29 -0.01 0.02
N LEU A 202 -29.09 -0.89 -0.97
CA LEU A 202 -30.17 -1.56 -1.68
C LEU A 202 -30.79 -2.73 -0.90
N PHE A 203 -29.96 -3.54 -0.22
CA PHE A 203 -30.41 -4.81 0.36
C PHE A 203 -30.25 -4.89 1.89
N GLY A 204 -29.52 -3.97 2.51
CA GLY A 204 -29.19 -4.01 3.93
C GLY A 204 -28.15 -5.09 4.29
N CYS A 205 -27.61 -4.98 5.50
CA CYS A 205 -26.55 -5.88 5.99
C CYS A 205 -27.03 -7.28 6.39
N SER A 206 -28.34 -7.48 6.57
CA SER A 206 -28.92 -8.80 6.85
C SER A 206 -29.01 -9.67 5.59
N HIS A 207 -29.00 -9.07 4.39
CA HIS A 207 -29.11 -9.82 3.15
C HIS A 207 -27.91 -10.77 2.95
N PRO A 208 -28.12 -12.05 2.59
CA PRO A 208 -27.05 -13.06 2.53
C PRO A 208 -25.85 -12.64 1.68
N LEU A 209 -26.08 -12.00 0.52
CA LEU A 209 -25.02 -11.51 -0.37
C LEU A 209 -24.16 -10.42 0.30
N VAL A 210 -24.80 -9.45 0.97
CA VAL A 210 -24.11 -8.33 1.62
C VAL A 210 -23.38 -8.81 2.87
N LYS A 211 -24.06 -9.61 3.69
CA LYS A 211 -23.47 -10.20 4.90
C LYS A 211 -22.19 -11.00 4.62
N LYS A 212 -22.18 -11.74 3.51
CA LYS A 212 -21.02 -12.55 3.10
C LYS A 212 -19.89 -11.72 2.49
N ASN A 213 -20.22 -10.76 1.63
CA ASN A 213 -19.22 -10.10 0.78
C ASN A 213 -18.84 -8.68 1.23
N CYS A 214 -19.59 -8.08 2.15
CA CYS A 214 -19.42 -6.69 2.58
C CYS A 214 -19.25 -6.55 4.11
N PRO A 215 -18.41 -7.38 4.77
CA PRO A 215 -18.29 -7.34 6.22
C PRO A 215 -17.69 -6.03 6.74
N ALA A 216 -16.85 -5.34 5.97
CA ALA A 216 -16.29 -4.06 6.39
C ALA A 216 -17.36 -2.97 6.37
N THR A 217 -18.03 -2.80 5.23
CA THR A 217 -19.16 -1.87 5.08
C THR A 217 -20.25 -2.09 6.15
N CYS A 218 -20.50 -3.34 6.55
CA CYS A 218 -21.54 -3.65 7.53
C CYS A 218 -21.13 -3.60 9.00
N LYS A 219 -19.84 -3.80 9.32
CA LYS A 219 -19.38 -3.92 10.73
C LYS A 219 -18.51 -2.77 11.19
N CYS A 220 -17.92 -2.01 10.28
CA CYS A 220 -17.06 -0.87 10.61
C CYS A 220 -17.84 0.43 10.41
N THR A 221 -18.30 1.02 11.51
CA THR A 221 -19.10 2.26 11.48
C THR A 221 -18.26 3.51 11.69
N THR A 222 -17.15 3.38 12.41
CA THR A 222 -16.26 4.50 12.77
C THR A 222 -14.86 4.36 12.19
N GLN A 223 -14.49 3.17 11.71
CA GLN A 223 -13.18 2.88 11.15
C GLN A 223 -13.08 3.26 9.67
N ILE A 224 -11.85 3.46 9.20
CA ILE A 224 -11.58 3.59 7.76
C ILE A 224 -11.71 2.22 7.10
N ILE A 225 -12.58 2.14 6.10
CA ILE A 225 -12.83 0.98 5.22
C ILE A 225 -12.23 1.24 3.85
#